data_AF-A0A7V6IUF9-F1
#
_entry.id   AF-A0A7V6IUF9-F1
#
_cell.length_a   1.000
_cell.length_b   1.000
_cell.length_c   1.000
_cell.angle_alpha   90.00
_cell.angle_beta   90.00
_cell.angle_gamma   90.00
#
_symmetry.space_group_name_H-M   'P 1'
#
loop_
_entity.id
_entity.type
_entity.pdbx_description
1 polymer ?
#
loop_
_entity_poly.entity_id
_entity_poly.type
_entity_poly.pdbx_seq_one_letter_code
_entity_poly.pdbx_strand_id
1 'polypeptide(L)'
;MLANDDGRTSIIDYIELLQIPNKEAIKNYKKVIVAQSKQDAIEGKKAQVNVTFTDRLIKYLEYRSKELKKEASRQLREGSRTAGEYILEADLPIISQLMLEEELIHRRNFARRKHIKKLKEQDAEKNREVIERLEKEIVDGEKRQKEVLEELEKYHFKEVLPITERCLNPEYQKKLERNREYAINLQKLNKHEMRVLRQKLQMIFQDPYSSLNPRMTVGQAISEAVVEHGLFPKNSPELEQYVIDVMAKCGLDHYMVHRYPHQFSGGQRQRIVIARALALQPEFVVCDESVSALDVSIQSQILNLLDELKKDRNLTYLFISHDLSVIKHISDRIGVMYLGNVVELCEAETLYENPLHPYSKALISAIPTTSQEKRERIILEGDIPSNIFPPSGCKFRTRCPLARGICAKVEPKLEEVEPGHKVACHFYEETKNL
;
A
#
# COMPACT_ATOMS: atom_id res chain seq x y z
N MET A 1 26.53 33.70 3.02
CA MET A 1 25.75 34.95 2.86
C MET A 1 24.78 34.67 1.73
N LEU A 2 23.51 34.38 1.95
CA LEU A 2 22.51 35.15 2.69
C LEU A 2 21.58 34.18 3.45
N ALA A 3 21.61 34.23 4.78
CA ALA A 3 20.49 33.81 5.60
C ALA A 3 19.58 35.03 5.72
N ASN A 4 18.29 34.87 5.45
CA ASN A 4 17.30 35.85 5.90
C ASN A 4 16.96 35.53 7.37
N ASP A 5 16.75 36.58 8.15
CA ASP A 5 16.79 36.63 9.63
C ASP A 5 15.77 35.77 10.41
N ASP A 6 15.00 34.91 9.75
CA ASP A 6 13.97 34.08 10.41
C ASP A 6 14.32 32.57 10.46
N GLY A 7 15.51 32.17 9.98
CA GLY A 7 16.04 30.81 10.16
C GLY A 7 15.23 29.66 9.52
N ARG A 8 14.21 29.95 8.73
CA ARG A 8 13.45 28.97 7.95
C ARG A 8 13.78 29.14 6.47
N THR A 9 14.68 28.29 5.97
CA THR A 9 14.85 28.08 4.53
C THR A 9 13.50 27.65 3.97
N SER A 10 12.90 28.43 3.08
CA SER A 10 11.61 28.04 2.52
C SER A 10 11.81 26.81 1.64
N ILE A 11 10.85 25.88 1.64
CA ILE A 11 10.87 24.72 0.73
C ILE A 11 11.00 25.16 -0.74
N ILE A 12 10.57 26.39 -1.07
CA ILE A 12 10.73 26.98 -2.40
C ILE A 12 12.21 27.22 -2.72
N ASP A 13 13.00 27.72 -1.77
CA ASP A 13 14.44 27.96 -1.95
C ASP A 13 15.20 26.63 -2.13
N TYR A 14 14.76 25.57 -1.45
CA TYR A 14 15.33 24.22 -1.61
C TYR A 14 14.94 23.58 -2.95
N ILE A 15 13.74 23.86 -3.46
CA ILE A 15 13.25 23.38 -4.77
C ILE A 15 13.92 24.12 -5.93
N GLU A 16 14.21 25.42 -5.80
CA GLU A 16 14.98 26.17 -6.80
C GLU A 16 16.46 25.73 -6.84
N LEU A 17 17.03 25.30 -5.70
CA LEU A 17 18.39 24.76 -5.63
C LEU A 17 18.57 23.42 -6.36
N LEU A 18 17.52 22.60 -6.46
CA LEU A 18 17.60 21.21 -6.94
C LEU A 18 17.46 21.05 -8.47
N GLN A 19 17.12 22.10 -9.23
CA GLN A 19 17.03 22.12 -10.71
C GLN A 19 16.47 20.83 -11.37
N ILE A 20 15.43 20.21 -10.79
CA ILE A 20 14.72 19.07 -11.41
C ILE A 20 13.62 19.64 -12.33
N PRO A 21 13.54 19.25 -13.61
CA PRO A 21 12.60 19.82 -14.56
C PRO A 21 11.22 19.19 -14.36
N ASN A 22 10.46 19.65 -13.37
CA ASN A 22 9.02 19.38 -13.34
C ASN A 22 8.21 20.63 -13.02
N LYS A 23 8.06 21.48 -14.04
CA LYS A 23 7.36 22.77 -13.93
C LYS A 23 5.89 22.62 -13.54
N GLU A 24 5.27 21.49 -13.82
CA GLU A 24 3.88 21.24 -13.47
C GLU A 24 3.71 20.94 -11.98
N ALA A 25 4.64 20.19 -11.40
CA ALA A 25 4.76 20.02 -9.96
C ALA A 25 4.99 21.37 -9.25
N ILE A 26 5.88 22.22 -9.78
CA ILE A 26 6.15 23.57 -9.24
C ILE A 26 4.90 24.48 -9.37
N LYS A 27 4.19 24.41 -10.50
CA LYS A 27 2.94 25.17 -10.72
C LYS A 27 1.84 24.72 -9.76
N ASN A 28 1.73 23.42 -9.50
CA ASN A 28 0.78 22.86 -8.54
C ASN A 28 1.16 23.22 -7.09
N TYR A 29 2.44 23.22 -6.73
CA TYR A 29 2.91 23.75 -5.45
C TYR A 29 2.62 25.25 -5.29
N LYS A 30 2.82 26.07 -6.33
CA LYS A 30 2.45 27.50 -6.29
C LYS A 30 0.94 27.69 -6.11
N LYS A 31 0.10 26.85 -6.74
CA LYS A 31 -1.36 26.86 -6.52
C LYS A 31 -1.74 26.44 -5.10
N VAL A 32 -1.02 25.49 -4.50
CA VAL A 32 -1.20 25.08 -3.10
C VAL A 32 -0.97 26.28 -2.17
N ILE A 33 0.10 27.04 -2.39
CA ILE A 33 0.41 28.22 -1.57
C ILE A 33 -0.66 29.31 -1.74
N VAL A 34 -1.14 29.55 -2.96
CA VAL A 34 -2.24 30.50 -3.21
C VAL A 34 -3.57 30.03 -2.60
N ALA A 35 -3.82 28.72 -2.56
CA ALA A 35 -5.00 28.16 -1.91
C ALA A 35 -4.92 28.30 -0.39
N GLN A 36 -3.74 28.07 0.19
CA GLN A 36 -3.47 28.26 1.63
C GLN A 36 -3.60 29.73 2.04
N SER A 37 -3.03 30.67 1.27
CA SER A 37 -3.17 32.10 1.59
C SER A 37 -4.60 32.61 1.47
N LYS A 38 -5.39 32.07 0.53
CA LYS A 38 -6.84 32.33 0.46
C LYS A 38 -7.60 31.72 1.63
N GLN A 39 -7.21 30.54 2.10
CA GLN A 39 -7.77 29.92 3.30
C GLN A 39 -7.53 30.80 4.52
N ASP A 40 -6.28 31.22 4.76
CA ASP A 40 -5.91 32.07 5.89
C ASP A 40 -6.66 33.42 5.87
N ALA A 41 -6.83 34.01 4.68
CA ALA A 41 -7.59 35.26 4.49
C ALA A 41 -9.10 35.09 4.75
N ILE A 42 -9.68 33.91 4.49
CA ILE A 42 -11.08 33.60 4.76
C ILE A 42 -11.29 33.27 6.23
N GLU A 43 -10.36 32.53 6.86
CA GLU A 43 -10.37 32.27 8.30
C GLU A 43 -10.26 33.55 9.14
N GLY A 44 -9.47 34.54 8.70
CA GLY A 44 -9.40 35.85 9.34
C GLY A 44 -10.68 36.70 9.23
N LYS A 45 -11.54 36.42 8.24
CA LYS A 45 -12.84 37.13 8.02
C LYS A 45 -14.05 36.35 8.56
N LYS A 46 -13.83 35.19 9.16
CA LYS A 46 -14.86 34.25 9.62
C LYS A 46 -15.82 34.83 10.66
N ALA A 47 -15.43 35.91 11.36
CA ALA A 47 -16.27 36.61 12.34
C ALA A 47 -17.34 37.53 11.71
N GLN A 48 -17.25 37.88 10.42
CA GLN A 48 -18.12 38.88 9.77
C GLN A 48 -19.10 38.30 8.74
N VAL A 49 -19.06 37.00 8.44
CA VAL A 49 -19.84 36.39 7.33
C VAL A 49 -20.41 35.02 7.73
N ASN A 50 -21.48 34.61 7.03
CA ASN A 50 -22.28 33.41 7.25
C ASN A 50 -21.41 32.12 7.37
N VAL A 51 -21.32 31.59 8.59
CA VAL A 51 -20.33 30.61 9.06
C VAL A 51 -20.35 29.29 8.27
N THR A 52 -21.52 28.81 7.86
CA THR A 52 -21.70 27.51 7.19
C THR A 52 -21.20 27.48 5.74
N PHE A 53 -21.29 28.60 5.01
CA PHE A 53 -20.78 28.70 3.64
C PHE A 53 -19.26 28.80 3.62
N THR A 54 -18.69 29.60 4.53
CA THR A 54 -17.23 29.74 4.71
C THR A 54 -16.57 28.42 5.09
N ASP A 55 -17.17 27.62 5.98
CA ASP A 55 -16.60 26.32 6.38
C ASP A 55 -16.59 25.28 5.25
N ARG A 56 -17.62 25.27 4.39
CA ARG A 56 -17.63 24.40 3.19
C ARG A 56 -16.57 24.83 2.18
N LEU A 57 -16.38 26.14 2.00
CA LEU A 57 -15.37 26.66 1.08
C LEU A 57 -13.95 26.39 1.58
N ILE A 58 -13.70 26.53 2.89
CA ILE A 58 -12.42 26.17 3.53
C ILE A 58 -12.14 24.67 3.31
N LYS A 59 -13.08 23.78 3.65
CA LYS A 59 -12.91 22.33 3.42
C LYS A 59 -12.65 21.97 1.95
N TYR A 60 -13.31 22.66 1.01
CA TYR A 60 -13.07 22.47 -0.42
C TYR A 60 -11.65 22.91 -0.83
N LEU A 61 -11.17 24.05 -0.33
CA LEU A 61 -9.82 24.55 -0.60
C LEU A 61 -8.75 23.66 0.04
N GLU A 62 -8.98 23.13 1.25
CA GLU A 62 -8.12 22.15 1.91
C GLU A 62 -8.00 20.85 1.12
N TYR A 63 -9.14 20.31 0.67
CA TYR A 63 -9.17 19.12 -0.18
C TYR A 63 -8.40 19.36 -1.49
N ARG A 64 -8.67 20.48 -2.17
CA ARG A 64 -8.01 20.83 -3.43
C ARG A 64 -6.50 21.05 -3.26
N SER A 65 -6.08 21.64 -2.14
CA SER A 65 -4.67 21.82 -1.77
C SER A 65 -3.96 20.48 -1.53
N LYS A 66 -4.58 19.56 -0.78
CA LYS A 66 -4.04 18.20 -0.55
C LYS A 66 -3.90 17.40 -1.85
N GLU A 67 -4.88 17.46 -2.74
CA GLU A 67 -4.83 16.77 -4.03
C GLU A 67 -3.74 17.32 -4.94
N LEU A 68 -3.60 18.65 -5.06
CA LEU A 68 -2.53 19.28 -5.82
C LEU A 68 -1.13 18.94 -5.28
N LYS A 69 -0.96 18.81 -3.96
CA LYS A 69 0.29 18.39 -3.33
C LYS A 69 0.64 16.94 -3.65
N LYS A 70 -0.34 16.03 -3.60
CA LYS A 70 -0.15 14.61 -3.99
C LYS A 70 0.26 14.49 -5.46
N GLU A 71 -0.38 15.24 -6.34
CA GLU A 71 -0.11 15.23 -7.78
C GLU A 71 1.31 15.75 -8.08
N ALA A 72 1.72 16.85 -7.46
CA ALA A 72 3.09 17.36 -7.60
C ALA A 72 4.16 16.37 -7.09
N SER A 73 3.93 15.71 -5.95
CA SER A 73 4.84 14.67 -5.44
C SER A 73 4.90 13.43 -6.34
N ARG A 74 3.82 13.08 -7.03
CA ARG A 74 3.79 11.97 -7.99
C ARG A 74 4.64 12.30 -9.22
N GLN A 75 4.45 13.49 -9.78
CA GLN A 75 5.19 13.98 -10.94
C GLN A 75 6.70 14.08 -10.70
N LEU A 76 7.13 14.51 -9.50
CA LEU A 76 8.55 14.52 -9.13
C LEU A 76 9.17 13.12 -9.08
N ARG A 77 8.44 12.12 -8.55
CA ARG A 77 8.91 10.73 -8.52
C ARG A 77 9.01 10.11 -9.90
N GLU A 78 8.03 10.38 -10.77
CA GLU A 78 8.05 9.97 -12.18
C GLU A 78 9.29 10.55 -12.88
N GLY A 79 9.57 11.85 -12.72
CA GLY A 79 10.76 12.49 -13.30
C GLY A 79 12.09 11.92 -12.78
N SER A 80 12.21 11.63 -11.48
CA SER A 80 13.42 11.01 -10.93
C SER A 80 13.65 9.59 -11.45
N ARG A 81 12.58 8.83 -11.69
CA ARG A 81 12.66 7.47 -12.23
C ARG A 81 13.13 7.49 -13.69
N THR A 82 12.51 8.34 -14.52
CA THR A 82 12.89 8.49 -15.93
C THR A 82 14.36 8.94 -16.09
N ALA A 83 14.82 9.88 -15.26
CA ALA A 83 16.23 10.29 -15.27
C ALA A 83 17.18 9.15 -14.84
N GLY A 84 16.78 8.37 -13.82
CA GLY A 84 17.54 7.19 -13.40
C GLY A 84 17.63 6.10 -14.47
N GLU A 85 16.58 5.93 -15.27
CA GLU A 85 16.54 4.96 -16.36
C GLU A 85 17.46 5.39 -17.53
N TYR A 86 17.43 6.66 -17.94
CA TYR A 86 18.30 7.17 -19.01
C TYR A 86 19.80 7.13 -18.68
N ILE A 87 20.18 7.26 -17.41
CA ILE A 87 21.58 7.16 -16.96
C ILE A 87 22.17 5.76 -17.19
N LEU A 88 21.31 4.74 -17.33
CA LEU A 88 21.72 3.34 -17.46
C LEU A 88 21.80 2.87 -18.93
N GLU A 89 21.42 3.69 -19.91
CA GLU A 89 21.46 3.35 -21.33
C GLU A 89 22.88 3.56 -21.92
N ALA A 90 23.25 2.75 -22.91
CA ALA A 90 24.57 2.78 -23.56
C ALA A 90 24.91 4.12 -24.23
N ASP A 91 23.89 4.78 -24.78
CA ASP A 91 24.01 6.00 -25.55
C ASP A 91 23.79 7.28 -24.71
N LEU A 92 24.20 7.26 -23.43
CA LEU A 92 24.08 8.40 -22.52
C LEU A 92 24.58 9.75 -23.09
N PRO A 93 25.69 9.82 -23.88
CA PRO A 93 26.12 11.07 -24.50
C PRO A 93 25.09 11.65 -25.48
N ILE A 94 24.41 10.81 -26.26
CA ILE A 94 23.38 11.23 -27.22
C ILE A 94 22.13 11.67 -26.45
N ILE A 95 21.71 10.89 -25.44
CA ILE A 95 20.58 11.22 -24.58
C ILE A 95 20.80 12.56 -23.87
N SER A 96 22.01 12.80 -23.36
CA SER A 96 22.38 14.07 -22.73
C SER A 96 22.31 15.24 -23.71
N GLN A 97 22.71 15.06 -24.97
CA GLN A 97 22.61 16.12 -25.99
C GLN A 97 21.15 16.44 -26.33
N LEU A 98 20.31 15.42 -26.51
CA LEU A 98 18.88 15.58 -26.76
C LEU A 98 18.17 16.27 -25.60
N MET A 99 18.48 15.90 -24.35
CA MET A 99 17.95 16.55 -23.15
C MET A 99 18.36 18.02 -23.05
N LEU A 100 19.63 18.32 -23.35
CA LEU A 100 20.12 19.70 -23.41
C LEU A 100 19.44 20.51 -24.52
N GLU A 101 19.21 19.89 -25.69
CA GLU A 101 18.47 20.52 -26.80
C GLU A 101 17.04 20.85 -26.39
N GLU A 102 16.32 19.90 -25.78
CA GLU A 102 14.98 20.09 -25.23
C GLU A 102 14.95 21.26 -24.25
N GLU A 103 15.89 21.29 -23.30
CA GLU A 103 15.95 22.33 -22.28
C GLU A 103 16.21 23.72 -22.91
N LEU A 104 17.10 23.80 -23.89
CA LEU A 104 17.41 25.04 -24.60
C LEU A 104 16.23 25.57 -25.39
N ILE A 105 15.52 24.69 -26.11
CA ILE A 105 14.28 25.04 -26.82
C ILE A 105 13.25 25.57 -25.83
N HIS A 106 13.10 24.87 -24.70
CA HIS A 106 12.15 25.26 -23.67
C HIS A 106 12.48 26.61 -23.03
N ARG A 107 13.76 26.87 -22.71
CA ARG A 107 14.22 28.17 -22.17
C ARG A 107 14.00 29.30 -23.18
N ARG A 108 14.31 29.08 -24.45
CA ARG A 108 14.08 30.07 -25.52
C ARG A 108 12.60 30.39 -25.69
N ASN A 109 11.74 29.38 -25.78
CA ASN A 109 10.30 29.57 -25.91
C ASN A 109 9.70 30.28 -24.69
N PHE A 110 10.18 29.98 -23.48
CA PHE A 110 9.78 30.69 -22.27
C PHE A 110 10.16 32.18 -22.31
N ALA A 111 11.40 32.49 -22.71
CA ALA A 111 11.86 33.87 -22.86
C ALA A 111 11.05 34.63 -23.93
N ARG A 112 10.78 34.00 -25.08
CA ARG A 112 9.94 34.55 -26.15
C ARG A 112 8.51 34.83 -25.69
N ARG A 113 7.86 33.89 -24.99
CA ARG A 113 6.52 34.08 -24.42
C ARG A 113 6.48 35.23 -23.41
N LYS A 114 7.50 35.37 -22.57
CA LYS A 114 7.64 36.49 -21.63
C LYS A 114 7.84 37.82 -22.38
N HIS A 115 8.58 37.81 -23.49
CA HIS A 115 8.79 38.98 -24.33
C HIS A 115 7.50 39.41 -25.04
N ILE A 116 6.77 38.47 -25.66
CA ILE A 116 5.46 38.73 -26.27
C ILE A 116 4.50 39.35 -25.27
N LYS A 117 4.46 38.84 -24.03
CA LYS A 117 3.59 39.40 -22.98
C LYS A 117 3.91 40.88 -22.70
N LYS A 118 5.20 41.24 -22.61
CA LYS A 118 5.63 42.64 -22.42
C LYS A 118 5.28 43.53 -23.63
N LEU A 119 5.47 43.03 -24.85
CA LEU A 119 5.16 43.78 -26.07
C LEU A 119 3.64 44.04 -26.20
N LYS A 120 2.82 43.05 -25.85
CA LYS A 120 1.34 43.18 -25.79
C LYS A 120 0.87 44.17 -24.72
N GLU A 121 1.58 44.26 -23.58
CA GLU A 121 1.30 45.22 -22.51
C GLU A 121 1.72 46.67 -22.85
N GLN A 122 2.69 46.85 -23.76
CA GLN A 122 3.16 48.18 -24.19
C GLN A 122 2.29 48.77 -25.30
N ASP A 123 2.23 48.10 -26.45
CA ASP A 123 1.42 48.51 -27.60
C ASP A 123 1.37 47.33 -28.58
N ALA A 124 0.22 46.64 -28.62
CA ALA A 124 0.05 45.43 -29.41
C ALA A 124 -0.01 45.70 -30.93
N GLU A 125 -0.38 46.93 -31.34
CA GLU A 125 -0.58 47.26 -32.74
C GLU A 125 0.74 47.69 -33.40
N LYS A 126 1.54 48.48 -32.68
CA LYS A 126 2.88 48.89 -33.12
C LYS A 126 3.90 47.73 -33.15
N ASN A 127 3.73 46.73 -32.30
CA ASN A 127 4.65 45.58 -32.18
C ASN A 127 4.14 44.31 -32.90
N ARG A 128 3.08 44.40 -33.70
CA ARG A 128 2.40 43.24 -34.31
C ARG A 128 3.36 42.32 -35.09
N GLU A 129 4.21 42.89 -35.95
CA GLU A 129 5.17 42.12 -36.75
C GLU A 129 6.21 41.37 -35.90
N VAL A 130 6.64 41.97 -34.79
CA VAL A 130 7.62 41.36 -33.87
C VAL A 130 6.95 40.23 -33.07
N ILE A 131 5.69 40.42 -32.67
CA ILE A 131 4.90 39.39 -31.99
C ILE A 131 4.68 38.19 -32.91
N GLU A 132 4.24 38.40 -34.15
CA GLU A 132 4.01 37.33 -35.12
C GLU A 132 5.29 36.53 -35.41
N ARG A 133 6.44 37.21 -35.54
CA ARG A 133 7.74 36.55 -35.70
C ARG A 133 8.07 35.66 -34.49
N LEU A 134 7.93 36.18 -33.28
CA LEU A 134 8.23 35.43 -32.04
C LEU A 134 7.25 34.27 -31.83
N GLU A 135 5.97 34.43 -32.21
CA GLU A 135 4.96 33.37 -32.16
C GLU A 135 5.29 32.24 -33.14
N LYS A 136 5.72 32.57 -34.37
CA LYS A 136 6.20 31.58 -35.33
C LYS A 136 7.43 30.81 -34.82
N GLU A 137 8.40 31.52 -34.26
CA GLU A 137 9.59 30.90 -33.66
C GLU A 137 9.28 29.98 -32.45
N ILE A 138 8.19 30.25 -31.72
CA ILE A 138 7.70 29.38 -30.65
C ILE A 138 7.12 28.10 -31.24
N VAL A 139 6.28 28.20 -32.27
CA VAL A 139 5.67 27.05 -32.96
C VAL A 139 6.75 26.15 -33.56
N ASP A 140 7.74 26.72 -34.23
CA ASP A 140 8.87 25.96 -34.78
C ASP A 140 9.68 25.28 -33.67
N GLY A 141 9.90 25.98 -32.55
CA GLY A 141 10.53 25.40 -31.37
C GLY A 141 9.72 24.25 -30.76
N GLU A 142 8.39 24.38 -30.64
CA GLU A 142 7.51 23.33 -30.11
C GLU A 142 7.48 22.09 -31.01
N LYS A 143 7.52 22.29 -32.32
CA LYS A 143 7.64 21.18 -33.28
C LYS A 143 8.95 20.42 -33.06
N ARG A 144 10.08 21.13 -32.97
CA ARG A 144 11.39 20.52 -32.71
C ARG A 144 11.44 19.85 -31.33
N GLN A 145 10.83 20.46 -30.32
CA GLN A 145 10.72 19.87 -28.98
C GLN A 145 10.02 18.51 -29.04
N LYS A 146 8.93 18.40 -29.81
CA LYS A 146 8.20 17.15 -29.98
C LYS A 146 9.05 16.08 -30.68
N GLU A 147 9.78 16.45 -31.73
CA GLU A 147 10.71 15.54 -32.43
C GLU A 147 11.80 15.01 -31.49
N VAL A 148 12.39 15.88 -30.66
CA VAL A 148 13.42 15.51 -29.67
C VAL A 148 12.85 14.56 -28.61
N LEU A 149 11.61 14.79 -28.14
CA LEU A 149 10.95 13.89 -27.20
C LEU A 149 10.64 12.51 -27.82
N GLU A 150 10.17 12.48 -29.07
CA GLU A 150 9.96 11.23 -29.82
C GLU A 150 11.28 10.48 -30.09
N GLU A 151 12.41 11.18 -30.22
CA GLU A 151 13.74 10.58 -30.28
C GLU A 151 14.18 10.02 -28.92
N LEU A 152 13.96 10.74 -27.83
CA LEU A 152 14.26 10.28 -26.46
C LEU A 152 13.45 9.04 -26.06
N GLU A 153 12.19 8.93 -26.51
CA GLU A 153 11.37 7.73 -26.30
C GLU A 153 11.96 6.48 -26.95
N LYS A 154 12.72 6.62 -28.04
CA LYS A 154 13.34 5.47 -28.73
C LYS A 154 14.43 4.80 -27.90
N TYR A 155 15.02 5.50 -26.93
CA TYR A 155 16.05 5.00 -26.02
C TYR A 155 15.46 4.44 -24.71
N HIS A 156 14.15 4.48 -24.54
CA HIS A 156 13.49 3.94 -23.36
C HIS A 156 13.44 2.39 -23.45
N PHE A 157 14.07 1.69 -22.50
CA PHE A 157 14.04 0.21 -22.34
C PHE A 157 14.73 -0.62 -23.45
N LYS A 158 15.80 -0.16 -24.09
CA LYS A 158 16.40 -0.92 -25.22
C LYS A 158 17.75 -1.55 -24.92
N GLU A 159 18.77 -0.78 -24.51
CA GLU A 159 20.12 -1.30 -24.29
C GLU A 159 20.71 -0.76 -22.99
N VAL A 160 20.25 -1.36 -21.90
CA VAL A 160 20.77 -1.09 -20.56
C VAL A 160 22.20 -1.61 -20.46
N LEU A 161 23.17 -0.74 -20.17
CA LEU A 161 24.55 -1.13 -19.94
C LEU A 161 24.61 -2.10 -18.75
N PRO A 162 25.32 -3.23 -18.86
CA PRO A 162 25.62 -4.05 -17.69
C PRO A 162 26.46 -3.20 -16.72
N ILE A 163 26.03 -3.21 -15.46
CA ILE A 163 26.43 -2.26 -14.42
C ILE A 163 27.93 -2.41 -14.08
N THR A 164 28.85 -1.85 -14.87
CA THR A 164 30.31 -1.74 -14.60
C THR A 164 31.07 -3.05 -14.25
N GLU A 165 32.40 -3.06 -14.39
CA GLU A 165 33.26 -4.15 -13.89
C GLU A 165 33.06 -4.45 -12.39
N ARG A 166 32.51 -3.51 -11.63
CA ARG A 166 32.17 -3.66 -10.21
C ARG A 166 31.08 -4.72 -9.96
N CYS A 167 30.15 -4.93 -10.89
CA CYS A 167 29.13 -5.99 -10.81
C CYS A 167 29.57 -7.32 -11.42
N LEU A 168 30.87 -7.49 -11.69
CA LEU A 168 31.48 -8.79 -11.92
C LEU A 168 32.17 -9.31 -10.64
N ASN A 169 32.39 -8.44 -9.64
CA ASN A 169 32.93 -8.85 -8.35
C ASN A 169 31.86 -9.63 -7.57
N PRO A 170 32.08 -10.93 -7.25
CA PRO A 170 31.10 -11.76 -6.55
C PRO A 170 30.70 -11.24 -5.17
N GLU A 171 31.59 -10.53 -4.49
CA GLU A 171 31.37 -9.95 -3.17
C GLU A 171 30.50 -8.68 -3.23
N TYR A 172 30.68 -7.88 -4.29
CA TYR A 172 29.81 -6.74 -4.58
C TYR A 172 28.43 -7.20 -5.08
N GLN A 173 28.38 -8.29 -5.86
CA GLN A 173 27.14 -8.95 -6.27
C GLN A 173 26.34 -9.40 -5.05
N LYS A 174 26.97 -10.11 -4.09
CA LYS A 174 26.34 -10.51 -2.83
C LYS A 174 25.85 -9.31 -2.02
N LYS A 175 26.59 -8.20 -2.01
CA LYS A 175 26.16 -6.96 -1.33
C LYS A 175 24.96 -6.30 -2.01
N LEU A 176 24.88 -6.33 -3.34
CA LEU A 176 23.74 -5.85 -4.12
C LEU A 176 22.53 -6.78 -4.03
N GLU A 177 22.73 -8.10 -4.04
CA GLU A 177 21.69 -9.09 -3.81
C GLU A 177 21.10 -8.97 -2.40
N ARG A 178 21.93 -8.64 -1.39
CA ARG A 178 21.45 -8.26 -0.06
C ARG A 178 20.55 -7.02 -0.06
N ASN A 179 20.67 -6.18 -1.07
CA ASN A 179 19.87 -4.96 -1.27
C ASN A 179 18.76 -5.11 -2.32
N ARG A 180 18.71 -6.23 -3.06
CA ARG A 180 17.56 -6.56 -3.89
C ARG A 180 16.44 -6.96 -2.93
N GLU A 181 15.47 -6.07 -2.75
CA GLU A 181 14.16 -6.50 -2.29
C GLU A 181 13.64 -7.51 -3.33
N TYR A 182 13.71 -8.81 -3.03
CA TYR A 182 12.95 -9.85 -3.76
C TYR A 182 11.42 -9.61 -3.67
N ALA A 183 11.00 -8.58 -2.93
CA ALA A 183 9.63 -8.22 -2.66
C ALA A 183 9.24 -6.95 -3.41
N ILE A 184 8.00 -6.92 -3.91
CA ILE A 184 7.41 -5.73 -4.51
C ILE A 184 6.98 -4.79 -3.38
N ASN A 185 7.59 -3.60 -3.30
CA ASN A 185 7.14 -2.57 -2.37
C ASN A 185 5.80 -1.97 -2.84
N LEU A 186 4.70 -2.42 -2.23
CA LEU A 186 3.33 -2.01 -2.59
C LEU A 186 3.11 -0.49 -2.52
N GLN A 187 3.84 0.23 -1.65
CA GLN A 187 3.70 1.68 -1.48
C GLN A 187 4.27 2.47 -2.67
N LYS A 188 5.14 1.85 -3.49
CA LYS A 188 5.77 2.48 -4.66
C LYS A 188 4.99 2.24 -5.95
N LEU A 189 3.99 1.36 -5.94
CA LEU A 189 3.23 1.01 -7.14
C LEU A 189 2.23 2.10 -7.55
N ASN A 190 2.09 2.29 -8.85
CA ASN A 190 1.04 3.13 -9.42
C ASN A 190 -0.30 2.38 -9.47
N LYS A 191 -1.38 3.10 -9.85
CA LYS A 191 -2.75 2.53 -9.86
C LYS A 191 -2.90 1.33 -10.81
N HIS A 192 -2.21 1.36 -11.96
CA HIS A 192 -2.31 0.29 -12.95
C HIS A 192 -1.56 -0.96 -12.49
N GLU A 193 -0.31 -0.80 -12.01
CA GLU A 193 0.48 -1.87 -11.42
C GLU A 193 -0.25 -2.54 -10.24
N MET A 194 -0.85 -1.72 -9.36
CA MET A 194 -1.66 -2.23 -8.25
C MET A 194 -2.90 -3.00 -8.72
N ARG A 195 -3.53 -2.58 -9.82
CA ARG A 195 -4.70 -3.28 -10.38
C ARG A 195 -4.31 -4.65 -10.90
N VAL A 196 -3.19 -4.77 -11.61
CA VAL A 196 -2.66 -6.08 -12.07
C VAL A 196 -2.34 -6.97 -10.86
N LEU A 197 -1.63 -6.41 -9.87
CA LEU A 197 -1.22 -7.18 -8.69
C LEU A 197 -2.40 -7.66 -7.83
N ARG A 198 -3.48 -6.88 -7.74
CA ARG A 198 -4.71 -7.27 -7.03
C ARG A 198 -5.34 -8.54 -7.60
N GLN A 199 -5.09 -8.92 -8.84
CA GLN A 199 -5.56 -10.22 -9.33
C GLN A 199 -4.93 -11.37 -8.53
N LYS A 200 -3.65 -11.22 -8.17
CA LYS A 200 -2.87 -12.21 -7.43
C LYS A 200 -3.03 -12.11 -5.91
N LEU A 201 -3.46 -10.94 -5.42
CA LEU A 201 -3.62 -10.64 -4.00
C LEU A 201 -5.11 -10.46 -3.66
N GLN A 202 -5.69 -11.41 -2.93
CA GLN A 202 -7.11 -11.39 -2.58
C GLN A 202 -7.33 -11.34 -1.07
N MET A 203 -8.55 -11.01 -0.66
CA MET A 203 -8.92 -10.90 0.75
C MET A 203 -10.31 -11.47 1.00
N ILE A 204 -10.44 -12.18 2.11
CA ILE A 204 -11.69 -12.68 2.67
C ILE A 204 -11.94 -11.88 3.94
N PHE A 205 -13.03 -11.12 3.94
CA PHE A 205 -13.41 -10.25 5.05
C PHE A 205 -14.12 -11.01 6.18
N GLN A 206 -14.11 -10.41 7.37
CA GLN A 206 -14.73 -10.94 8.59
C GLN A 206 -16.24 -11.14 8.46
N ASP A 207 -16.95 -10.16 7.90
CA ASP A 207 -18.40 -10.23 7.73
C ASP A 207 -18.78 -10.57 6.28
N PRO A 208 -19.24 -11.81 6.00
CA PRO A 208 -19.68 -12.16 4.66
C PRO A 208 -20.91 -11.37 4.22
N TYR A 209 -21.76 -10.91 5.15
CA TYR A 209 -23.01 -10.20 4.83
C TYR A 209 -22.76 -8.84 4.20
N SER A 210 -21.96 -7.99 4.85
CA SER A 210 -21.60 -6.68 4.31
C SER A 210 -20.71 -6.76 3.07
N SER A 211 -19.97 -7.86 2.90
CA SER A 211 -19.07 -8.04 1.76
C SER A 211 -19.80 -8.40 0.45
N LEU A 212 -21.02 -8.94 0.49
CA LEU A 212 -21.78 -9.36 -0.69
C LEU A 212 -22.86 -8.32 -1.03
N ASN A 213 -22.93 -7.92 -2.31
CA ASN A 213 -24.00 -7.05 -2.77
C ASN A 213 -25.33 -7.83 -2.82
N PRO A 214 -26.36 -7.46 -2.02
CA PRO A 214 -27.60 -8.22 -1.92
C PRO A 214 -28.43 -8.20 -3.21
N ARG A 215 -28.11 -7.29 -4.14
CA ARG A 215 -28.79 -7.17 -5.45
C ARG A 215 -28.18 -8.03 -6.54
N MET A 216 -27.04 -8.67 -6.27
CA MET A 216 -26.37 -9.56 -7.22
C MET A 216 -26.67 -11.01 -6.87
N THR A 217 -26.82 -11.85 -7.88
CA THR A 217 -26.84 -13.30 -7.66
C THR A 217 -25.45 -13.79 -7.25
N VAL A 218 -25.37 -15.01 -6.71
CA VAL A 218 -24.08 -15.65 -6.38
C VAL A 218 -23.16 -15.73 -7.59
N GLY A 219 -23.68 -16.16 -8.74
CA GLY A 219 -22.90 -16.21 -9.97
C GLY A 219 -22.38 -14.84 -10.41
N GLN A 220 -23.21 -13.79 -10.27
CA GLN A 220 -22.79 -12.41 -10.53
C GLN A 220 -21.71 -11.95 -9.55
N ALA A 221 -21.86 -12.25 -8.26
CA ALA A 221 -20.90 -11.84 -7.23
C ALA A 221 -19.52 -12.52 -7.40
N ILE A 222 -19.49 -13.77 -7.89
CA ILE A 222 -18.25 -14.51 -8.17
C ILE A 222 -17.63 -14.05 -9.50
N SER A 223 -18.44 -13.87 -10.54
CA SER A 223 -17.97 -13.50 -11.89
C SER A 223 -17.53 -12.05 -12.04
N GLU A 224 -17.98 -11.13 -11.19
CA GLU A 224 -17.72 -9.69 -11.31
C GLU A 224 -16.22 -9.38 -11.46
N ALA A 225 -15.40 -9.88 -10.54
CA ALA A 225 -13.96 -9.65 -10.57
C ALA A 225 -13.31 -10.34 -11.79
N VAL A 226 -13.76 -11.54 -12.15
CA VAL A 226 -13.25 -12.31 -13.29
C VAL A 226 -13.42 -11.52 -14.60
N VAL A 227 -14.60 -10.93 -14.79
CA VAL A 227 -14.92 -10.10 -15.96
C VAL A 227 -14.14 -8.79 -15.93
N GLU A 228 -14.07 -8.11 -14.78
CA GLU A 228 -13.37 -6.82 -14.62
C GLU A 228 -11.85 -6.93 -14.85
N HIS A 229 -11.27 -8.11 -14.59
CA HIS A 229 -9.88 -8.43 -14.89
C HIS A 229 -9.67 -9.03 -16.29
N GLY A 230 -10.72 -9.16 -17.10
CA GLY A 230 -10.64 -9.59 -18.50
C GLY A 230 -10.29 -11.07 -18.71
N LEU A 231 -10.48 -11.92 -17.69
CA LEU A 231 -10.23 -13.36 -17.79
C LEU A 231 -11.25 -14.06 -18.70
N PHE A 232 -12.51 -13.60 -18.65
CA PHE A 232 -13.60 -14.12 -19.45
C PHE A 232 -14.50 -12.97 -19.92
N PRO A 233 -15.10 -13.06 -21.13
CA PRO A 233 -16.07 -12.09 -21.58
C PRO A 233 -17.36 -12.18 -20.76
N LYS A 234 -18.01 -11.02 -20.57
CA LYS A 234 -19.30 -10.94 -19.89
C LYS A 234 -20.36 -11.75 -20.65
N ASN A 235 -21.17 -12.52 -19.90
CA ASN A 235 -22.25 -13.36 -20.43
C ASN A 235 -21.81 -14.48 -21.40
N SER A 236 -20.54 -14.90 -21.35
CA SER A 236 -20.08 -16.03 -22.15
C SER A 236 -20.48 -17.36 -21.48
N PRO A 237 -20.81 -18.42 -22.26
CA PRO A 237 -21.07 -19.75 -21.70
C PRO A 237 -19.89 -20.30 -20.89
N GLU A 238 -18.67 -19.98 -21.30
CA GLU A 238 -17.44 -20.39 -20.62
C GLU A 238 -17.31 -19.74 -19.24
N LEU A 239 -17.75 -18.49 -19.08
CA LEU A 239 -17.77 -17.81 -17.79
C LEU A 239 -18.74 -18.51 -16.82
N GLU A 240 -19.93 -18.89 -17.28
CA GLU A 240 -20.90 -19.58 -16.45
C GLU A 240 -20.38 -20.93 -15.98
N GLN A 241 -19.81 -21.72 -16.89
CA GLN A 241 -19.19 -22.99 -16.53
C GLN A 241 -18.03 -22.81 -15.55
N TYR A 242 -17.16 -21.82 -15.78
CA TYR A 242 -16.05 -21.51 -14.88
C TYR A 242 -16.53 -21.17 -13.46
N VAL A 243 -17.57 -20.35 -13.35
CA VAL A 243 -18.17 -19.98 -12.05
C VAL A 243 -18.73 -21.21 -11.35
N ILE A 244 -19.41 -22.10 -12.07
CA ILE A 244 -19.94 -23.35 -11.51
C ILE A 244 -18.79 -24.23 -10.99
N ASP A 245 -17.68 -24.34 -11.72
CA ASP A 245 -16.52 -25.12 -11.29
C ASP A 245 -15.85 -24.53 -10.02
N VAL A 246 -15.77 -23.20 -9.94
CA VAL A 246 -15.26 -22.50 -8.74
C VAL A 246 -16.20 -22.70 -7.54
N MET A 247 -17.51 -22.63 -7.77
CA MET A 247 -18.53 -22.90 -6.76
C MET A 247 -18.43 -24.33 -6.23
N ALA A 248 -18.31 -25.32 -7.13
CA ALA A 248 -18.19 -26.73 -6.77
C ALA A 248 -16.96 -27.00 -5.88
N LYS A 249 -15.81 -26.39 -6.20
CA LYS A 249 -14.60 -26.46 -5.36
C LYS A 249 -14.81 -25.91 -3.95
N CYS A 250 -15.73 -24.96 -3.78
CA CYS A 250 -16.06 -24.40 -2.48
C CYS A 250 -17.23 -25.13 -1.79
N GLY A 251 -17.69 -26.27 -2.34
CA GLY A 251 -18.82 -27.03 -1.83
C GLY A 251 -20.18 -26.35 -2.01
N LEU A 252 -20.35 -25.61 -3.11
CA LEU A 252 -21.62 -25.00 -3.52
C LEU A 252 -22.16 -25.71 -4.76
N ASP A 253 -23.45 -26.05 -4.75
CA ASP A 253 -24.10 -26.73 -5.87
C ASP A 253 -24.36 -25.79 -7.05
N HIS A 254 -24.34 -26.33 -8.28
CA HIS A 254 -24.53 -25.55 -9.50
C HIS A 254 -25.86 -24.76 -9.52
N TYR A 255 -26.96 -25.33 -9.00
CA TYR A 255 -28.28 -24.69 -9.01
C TYR A 255 -28.34 -23.42 -8.13
N MET A 256 -27.33 -23.19 -7.29
CA MET A 256 -27.23 -22.03 -6.41
C MET A 256 -26.79 -20.76 -7.17
N VAL A 257 -26.31 -20.88 -8.42
CA VAL A 257 -25.70 -19.78 -9.18
C VAL A 257 -26.63 -18.58 -9.40
N HIS A 258 -27.94 -18.82 -9.57
CA HIS A 258 -28.94 -17.77 -9.77
C HIS A 258 -29.61 -17.29 -8.47
N ARG A 259 -29.24 -17.85 -7.31
CA ARG A 259 -29.79 -17.42 -6.02
C ARG A 259 -29.09 -16.17 -5.52
N TYR A 260 -29.75 -15.46 -4.62
CA TYR A 260 -29.24 -14.26 -3.97
C TYR A 260 -28.62 -14.57 -2.60
N PRO A 261 -27.63 -13.79 -2.13
CA PRO A 261 -26.93 -14.01 -0.86
C PRO A 261 -27.86 -14.23 0.35
N HIS A 262 -28.99 -13.52 0.42
CA HIS A 262 -29.93 -13.63 1.54
C HIS A 262 -30.59 -15.02 1.65
N GLN A 263 -30.55 -15.85 0.60
CA GLN A 263 -31.11 -17.20 0.55
C GLN A 263 -30.18 -18.29 1.11
N PHE A 264 -29.00 -17.91 1.61
CA PHE A 264 -27.97 -18.82 2.11
C PHE A 264 -27.74 -18.70 3.61
N SER A 265 -27.29 -19.78 4.24
CA SER A 265 -26.78 -19.77 5.62
C SER A 265 -25.48 -18.98 5.75
N GLY A 266 -25.06 -18.65 6.98
CA GLY A 266 -23.79 -17.97 7.23
C GLY A 266 -22.58 -18.70 6.64
N GLY A 267 -22.51 -20.02 6.84
CA GLY A 267 -21.46 -20.87 6.28
C GLY A 267 -21.45 -20.91 4.76
N GLN A 268 -22.63 -20.99 4.13
CA GLN A 268 -22.74 -20.96 2.67
C GLN A 268 -22.33 -19.60 2.10
N ARG A 269 -22.68 -18.49 2.76
CA ARG A 269 -22.20 -17.16 2.38
C ARG A 269 -20.68 -17.06 2.49
N GLN A 270 -20.08 -17.65 3.52
CA GLN A 270 -18.63 -17.70 3.62
C GLN A 270 -18.00 -18.47 2.46
N ARG A 271 -18.57 -19.62 2.08
CA ARG A 271 -18.15 -20.37 0.89
C ARG A 271 -18.26 -19.53 -0.39
N ILE A 272 -19.30 -18.71 -0.52
CA ILE A 272 -19.46 -17.79 -1.66
C ILE A 272 -18.37 -16.71 -1.67
N VAL A 273 -18.03 -16.14 -0.51
CA VAL A 273 -16.94 -15.15 -0.39
C VAL A 273 -15.58 -15.76 -0.70
N ILE A 274 -15.32 -16.99 -0.24
CA ILE A 274 -14.12 -17.76 -0.58
C ILE A 274 -14.07 -18.03 -2.09
N ALA A 275 -15.17 -18.51 -2.68
CA ALA A 275 -15.29 -18.75 -4.12
C ALA A 275 -14.98 -17.48 -4.92
N ARG A 276 -15.52 -16.32 -4.51
CA ARG A 276 -15.23 -15.03 -5.13
C ARG A 276 -13.74 -14.67 -5.08
N ALA A 277 -13.08 -14.85 -3.94
CA ALA A 277 -11.65 -14.58 -3.81
C ALA A 277 -10.81 -15.52 -4.70
N LEU A 278 -11.18 -16.80 -4.77
CA LEU A 278 -10.45 -17.82 -5.52
C LEU A 278 -10.72 -17.78 -7.03
N ALA A 279 -11.81 -17.13 -7.46
CA ALA A 279 -12.19 -17.03 -8.86
C ALA A 279 -11.12 -16.34 -9.72
N LEU A 280 -10.29 -15.48 -9.12
CA LEU A 280 -9.16 -14.83 -9.80
C LEU A 280 -7.87 -15.65 -9.84
N GLN A 281 -7.86 -16.85 -9.26
CA GLN A 281 -6.68 -17.72 -9.12
C GLN A 281 -5.52 -16.99 -8.42
N PRO A 282 -5.72 -16.48 -7.20
CA PRO A 282 -4.70 -15.72 -6.49
C PRO A 282 -3.50 -16.59 -6.11
N GLU A 283 -2.38 -15.93 -5.81
CA GLU A 283 -1.17 -16.52 -5.22
C GLU A 283 -1.12 -16.26 -3.70
N PHE A 284 -1.82 -15.22 -3.24
CA PHE A 284 -1.87 -14.81 -1.84
C PHE A 284 -3.27 -14.37 -1.42
N VAL A 285 -3.74 -14.86 -0.27
CA VAL A 285 -5.04 -14.51 0.30
C VAL A 285 -4.91 -14.10 1.76
N VAL A 286 -5.48 -12.95 2.10
CA VAL A 286 -5.65 -12.51 3.50
C VAL A 286 -7.01 -12.99 4.02
N CYS A 287 -7.02 -13.75 5.10
CA CYS A 287 -8.22 -14.20 5.79
C CYS A 287 -8.38 -13.40 7.09
N ASP A 288 -9.29 -12.43 7.10
CA ASP A 288 -9.52 -11.55 8.25
C ASP A 288 -10.71 -12.05 9.07
N GLU A 289 -10.44 -12.75 10.18
CA GLU A 289 -11.43 -13.35 11.10
C GLU A 289 -12.55 -14.15 10.38
N SER A 290 -12.18 -14.78 9.26
CA SER A 290 -13.10 -15.34 8.25
C SER A 290 -13.94 -16.54 8.70
N VAL A 291 -13.67 -17.08 9.89
CA VAL A 291 -14.40 -18.24 10.45
C VAL A 291 -14.99 -17.98 11.83
N SER A 292 -14.79 -16.78 12.39
CA SER A 292 -15.14 -16.47 13.79
C SER A 292 -16.65 -16.47 14.06
N ALA A 293 -17.45 -16.11 13.06
CA ALA A 293 -18.91 -16.00 13.18
C ALA A 293 -19.66 -17.30 12.81
N LEU A 294 -18.95 -18.42 12.62
CA LEU A 294 -19.52 -19.68 12.14
C LEU A 294 -19.62 -20.71 13.26
N ASP A 295 -20.62 -21.59 13.16
CA ASP A 295 -20.72 -22.76 14.04
C ASP A 295 -19.47 -23.65 13.91
N VAL A 296 -19.07 -24.31 15.00
CA VAL A 296 -17.84 -25.12 15.08
C VAL A 296 -17.76 -26.16 13.95
N SER A 297 -18.87 -26.83 13.62
CA SER A 297 -18.90 -27.83 12.55
C SER A 297 -18.67 -27.23 11.17
N ILE A 298 -19.22 -26.04 10.90
CA ILE A 298 -19.02 -25.31 9.64
C ILE A 298 -17.60 -24.75 9.57
N GLN A 299 -17.09 -24.21 10.67
CA GLN A 299 -15.73 -23.72 10.79
C GLN A 299 -14.71 -24.80 10.40
N SER A 300 -14.83 -26.03 10.94
CA SER A 300 -13.94 -27.14 10.56
C SER A 300 -14.00 -27.46 9.06
N GLN A 301 -15.20 -27.43 8.46
CA GLN A 301 -15.33 -27.66 7.02
C GLN A 301 -14.65 -26.57 6.18
N ILE A 302 -14.74 -25.30 6.60
CA ILE A 302 -14.07 -24.19 5.92
C ILE A 302 -12.55 -24.29 6.06
N LEU A 303 -12.04 -24.66 7.25
CA LEU A 303 -10.61 -24.83 7.47
C LEU A 303 -10.03 -25.96 6.61
N ASN A 304 -10.72 -27.10 6.53
CA ASN A 304 -10.32 -28.21 5.67
C ASN A 304 -10.29 -27.79 4.19
N LEU A 305 -11.31 -27.05 3.74
CA LEU A 305 -11.35 -26.49 2.39
C LEU A 305 -10.14 -25.57 2.12
N LEU A 306 -9.81 -24.67 3.05
CA LEU A 306 -8.67 -23.77 2.90
C LEU A 306 -7.34 -24.53 2.86
N ASP A 307 -7.17 -25.58 3.67
CA ASP A 307 -5.97 -26.43 3.68
C ASP A 307 -5.83 -27.27 2.40
N GLU A 308 -6.93 -27.83 1.88
CA GLU A 308 -6.94 -28.51 0.58
C GLU A 308 -6.50 -27.55 -0.54
N LEU A 309 -7.07 -26.33 -0.56
CA LEU A 309 -6.72 -25.30 -1.55
C LEU A 309 -5.27 -24.81 -1.41
N LYS A 310 -4.75 -24.75 -0.18
CA LYS A 310 -3.34 -24.43 0.11
C LYS A 310 -2.43 -25.41 -0.63
N LYS A 311 -2.70 -26.71 -0.47
CA LYS A 311 -1.91 -27.82 -1.04
C LYS A 311 -2.05 -27.89 -2.56
N ASP A 312 -3.27 -27.83 -3.07
CA ASP A 312 -3.54 -28.02 -4.49
C ASP A 312 -3.00 -26.89 -5.37
N ARG A 313 -2.95 -25.66 -4.84
CA ARG A 313 -2.61 -24.46 -5.62
C ARG A 313 -1.34 -23.75 -5.18
N ASN A 314 -0.62 -24.31 -4.21
CA ASN A 314 0.53 -23.65 -3.58
C ASN A 314 0.18 -22.23 -3.11
N LEU A 315 -1.00 -22.09 -2.51
CA LEU A 315 -1.58 -20.80 -2.15
C LEU A 315 -1.02 -20.31 -0.81
N THR A 316 -0.62 -19.05 -0.74
CA THR A 316 -0.13 -18.46 0.52
C THR A 316 -1.28 -17.78 1.27
N TYR A 317 -1.45 -18.10 2.54
CA TYR A 317 -2.45 -17.48 3.41
C TYR A 317 -1.81 -16.60 4.50
N LEU A 318 -2.33 -15.40 4.69
CA LEU A 318 -2.21 -14.65 5.93
C LEU A 318 -3.51 -14.78 6.70
N PHE A 319 -3.51 -15.60 7.74
CA PHE A 319 -4.71 -15.88 8.54
C PHE A 319 -4.71 -15.06 9.84
N ILE A 320 -5.77 -14.29 10.05
CA ILE A 320 -5.96 -13.43 11.23
C ILE A 320 -7.15 -13.98 12.02
N SER A 321 -6.94 -14.27 13.30
CA SER A 321 -7.98 -14.78 14.19
C SER A 321 -7.61 -14.47 15.65
N HIS A 322 -8.62 -14.42 16.51
CA HIS A 322 -8.47 -14.40 17.95
C HIS A 322 -8.60 -15.80 18.58
N ASP A 323 -9.06 -16.79 17.82
CA ASP A 323 -9.21 -18.18 18.26
C ASP A 323 -7.94 -18.98 17.96
N LEU A 324 -7.18 -19.28 19.02
CA LEU A 324 -5.96 -20.08 18.93
C LEU A 324 -6.24 -21.54 18.55
N SER A 325 -7.38 -22.11 18.94
CA SER A 325 -7.72 -23.49 18.55
C SER A 325 -7.78 -23.63 17.03
N VAL A 326 -8.29 -22.62 16.34
CA VAL A 326 -8.33 -22.55 14.86
C VAL A 326 -6.95 -22.35 14.27
N ILE A 327 -6.19 -21.38 14.79
CA ILE A 327 -4.88 -20.99 14.23
C ILE A 327 -3.93 -22.18 14.21
N LYS A 328 -3.98 -23.05 15.23
CA LYS A 328 -3.15 -24.26 15.29
C LYS A 328 -3.29 -25.17 14.07
N HIS A 329 -4.48 -25.25 13.48
CA HIS A 329 -4.77 -26.22 12.42
C HIS A 329 -4.35 -25.76 11.01
N ILE A 330 -4.24 -24.45 10.78
CA ILE A 330 -4.05 -23.90 9.41
C ILE A 330 -2.69 -23.21 9.22
N SER A 331 -2.06 -22.76 10.30
CA SER A 331 -0.86 -21.93 10.24
C SER A 331 0.42 -22.74 10.37
N ASP A 332 1.40 -22.48 9.50
CA ASP A 332 2.76 -23.01 9.65
C ASP A 332 3.56 -22.21 10.69
N ARG A 333 3.31 -20.89 10.73
CA ARG A 333 3.95 -19.93 11.63
C ARG A 333 2.91 -19.02 12.25
N ILE A 334 3.12 -18.63 13.49
CA ILE A 334 2.17 -17.80 14.25
C ILE A 334 2.89 -16.57 14.78
N GLY A 335 2.31 -15.40 14.48
CA GLY A 335 2.69 -14.12 15.10
C GLY A 335 1.65 -13.68 16.10
N VAL A 336 2.01 -13.57 17.37
CA VAL A 336 1.14 -13.04 18.42
C VAL A 336 1.29 -11.52 18.47
N MET A 337 0.16 -10.81 18.49
CA MET A 337 0.13 -9.36 18.57
C MET A 337 -0.53 -8.85 19.85
N TYR A 338 0.00 -7.76 20.40
CA TYR A 338 -0.61 -7.04 21.53
C TYR A 338 -0.50 -5.52 21.31
N LEU A 339 -1.64 -4.81 21.36
CA LEU A 339 -1.75 -3.36 21.15
C LEU A 339 -0.97 -2.85 19.91
N GLY A 340 -1.08 -3.59 18.80
CA GLY A 340 -0.47 -3.26 17.51
C GLY A 340 0.99 -3.69 17.32
N ASN A 341 1.59 -4.37 18.30
CA ASN A 341 2.97 -4.86 18.20
C ASN A 341 2.99 -6.38 18.09
N VAL A 342 3.84 -6.92 17.22
CA VAL A 342 4.20 -8.35 17.25
C VAL A 342 5.06 -8.58 18.49
N VAL A 343 4.53 -9.37 19.43
CA VAL A 343 5.23 -9.68 20.69
C VAL A 343 5.97 -11.00 20.63
N GLU A 344 5.55 -11.90 19.75
CA GLU A 344 6.16 -13.20 19.56
C GLU A 344 5.88 -13.73 18.14
N LEU A 345 6.85 -14.40 17.52
CA LEU A 345 6.75 -15.00 16.20
C LEU A 345 7.62 -16.26 16.11
N CYS A 346 7.00 -17.42 15.92
CA CYS A 346 7.69 -18.71 15.76
C CYS A 346 6.86 -19.68 14.91
N GLU A 347 7.37 -20.89 14.71
CA GLU A 347 6.58 -21.98 14.13
C GLU A 347 5.38 -22.31 15.03
N ALA A 348 4.30 -22.76 14.41
CA ALA A 348 3.04 -22.98 15.11
C ALA A 348 3.23 -23.95 16.28
N GLU A 349 3.85 -25.11 16.05
CA GLU A 349 4.09 -26.13 17.08
C GLU A 349 4.92 -25.58 18.25
N THR A 350 6.02 -24.87 17.96
CA THR A 350 6.87 -24.23 18.97
C THR A 350 6.10 -23.27 19.87
N LEU A 351 5.17 -22.48 19.32
CA LEU A 351 4.37 -21.54 20.12
C LEU A 351 3.47 -22.26 21.14
N TYR A 352 2.90 -23.42 20.78
CA TYR A 352 2.02 -24.20 21.68
C TYR A 352 2.80 -24.97 22.75
N GLU A 353 4.01 -25.37 22.44
CA GLU A 353 4.87 -26.16 23.33
C GLU A 353 5.67 -25.26 24.28
N ASN A 354 6.26 -24.19 23.77
CA ASN A 354 7.16 -23.31 24.50
C ASN A 354 6.89 -21.82 24.19
N PRO A 355 5.72 -21.26 24.59
CA PRO A 355 5.47 -19.83 24.46
C PRO A 355 6.39 -19.03 25.40
N LEU A 356 7.17 -18.11 24.83
CA LEU A 356 8.20 -17.36 25.56
C LEU A 356 7.74 -15.99 26.02
N HIS A 357 6.77 -15.35 25.36
CA HIS A 357 6.24 -14.08 25.84
C HIS A 357 5.15 -14.31 26.91
N PRO A 358 5.15 -13.57 28.05
CA PRO A 358 4.17 -13.79 29.12
C PRO A 358 2.70 -13.71 28.67
N TYR A 359 2.41 -12.82 27.71
CA TYR A 359 1.10 -12.73 27.07
C TYR A 359 0.72 -13.98 26.28
N SER A 360 1.63 -14.49 25.42
CA SER A 360 1.38 -15.71 24.65
C SER A 360 1.17 -16.91 25.58
N LYS A 361 1.97 -17.01 26.65
CA LYS A 361 1.83 -18.06 27.66
C LYS A 361 0.45 -18.02 28.33
N ALA A 362 0.00 -16.82 28.69
CA ALA A 362 -1.34 -16.64 29.25
C ALA A 362 -2.45 -17.05 28.25
N LEU A 363 -2.33 -16.66 26.98
CA LEU A 363 -3.29 -17.05 25.95
C LEU A 363 -3.35 -18.57 25.75
N ILE A 364 -2.19 -19.23 25.64
CA ILE A 364 -2.10 -20.69 25.47
C ILE A 364 -2.65 -21.42 26.70
N SER A 365 -2.41 -20.90 27.91
CA SER A 365 -2.94 -21.47 29.15
C SER A 365 -4.48 -21.44 29.23
N ALA A 366 -5.12 -20.54 28.49
CA ALA A 366 -6.57 -20.40 28.47
C ALA A 366 -7.25 -21.41 27.52
N ILE A 367 -6.51 -22.07 26.63
CA ILE A 367 -7.06 -23.02 25.68
C ILE A 367 -7.51 -24.30 26.41
N PRO A 368 -8.76 -24.74 26.23
CA PRO A 368 -9.24 -26.00 26.82
C PRO A 368 -8.46 -27.19 26.27
N THR A 369 -7.94 -28.06 27.16
CA THR A 369 -7.27 -29.31 26.79
C THR A 369 -8.13 -30.52 27.15
N THR A 370 -8.12 -31.55 26.30
CA THR A 370 -8.76 -32.85 26.55
C THR A 370 -7.91 -33.79 27.40
N SER A 371 -6.66 -33.42 27.70
CA SER A 371 -5.76 -34.17 28.58
C SER A 371 -6.22 -34.12 30.05
N GLN A 372 -6.00 -35.20 30.80
CA GLN A 372 -6.28 -35.27 32.24
C GLN A 372 -5.37 -34.36 33.08
N GLU A 373 -4.23 -33.93 32.53
CA GLU A 373 -3.33 -32.96 33.15
C GLU A 373 -3.98 -31.57 33.14
N LYS A 374 -4.33 -31.07 34.33
CA LYS A 374 -4.81 -29.70 34.52
C LYS A 374 -3.63 -28.74 34.34
N ARG A 375 -3.57 -28.06 33.20
CA ARG A 375 -2.71 -26.88 33.06
C ARG A 375 -3.23 -25.78 33.99
N GLU A 376 -2.35 -25.20 34.81
CA GLU A 376 -2.70 -24.02 35.61
C GLU A 376 -3.00 -22.85 34.66
N ARG A 377 -4.19 -22.25 34.83
CA ARG A 377 -4.61 -21.13 33.99
C ARG A 377 -4.02 -19.84 34.53
N ILE A 378 -3.30 -19.10 33.69
CA ILE A 378 -2.77 -17.79 34.05
C ILE A 378 -3.91 -16.78 33.87
N ILE A 379 -4.40 -16.22 34.98
CA ILE A 379 -5.41 -15.16 34.95
C ILE A 379 -4.67 -13.82 34.86
N LEU A 380 -4.82 -13.13 33.74
CA LEU A 380 -4.25 -11.79 33.57
C LEU A 380 -5.12 -10.75 34.28
N GLU A 381 -4.55 -10.08 35.28
CA GLU A 381 -5.20 -9.01 36.02
C GLU A 381 -5.15 -7.67 35.26
N GLY A 382 -6.12 -6.80 35.56
CA GLY A 382 -6.21 -5.44 34.99
C GLY A 382 -6.86 -5.36 33.61
N ASP A 383 -7.36 -4.16 33.30
CA ASP A 383 -8.03 -3.85 32.04
C ASP A 383 -7.06 -3.73 30.87
N ILE A 384 -7.57 -3.96 29.66
CA ILE A 384 -6.82 -3.73 28.43
C ILE A 384 -6.58 -2.21 28.26
N PRO A 385 -5.32 -1.76 28.17
CA PRO A 385 -5.00 -0.34 27.99
C PRO A 385 -5.53 0.22 26.66
N SER A 386 -5.71 1.53 26.60
CA SER A 386 -6.13 2.22 25.38
C SER A 386 -5.07 2.12 24.27
N ASN A 387 -5.50 1.80 23.04
CA ASN A 387 -4.65 1.88 21.85
C ASN A 387 -4.24 3.32 21.49
N ILE A 388 -5.00 4.32 21.94
CA ILE A 388 -4.72 5.75 21.65
C ILE A 388 -3.62 6.27 22.58
N PHE A 389 -3.62 5.82 23.83
CA PHE A 389 -2.65 6.17 24.86
C PHE A 389 -1.98 4.90 25.41
N PRO A 390 -1.13 4.25 24.61
CA PRO A 390 -0.49 3.00 25.01
C PRO A 390 0.46 3.25 26.20
N PRO A 391 0.64 2.25 27.09
CA PRO A 391 1.63 2.33 28.15
C PRO A 391 3.04 2.58 27.60
N SER A 392 3.86 3.36 28.33
CA SER A 392 5.26 3.59 27.95
C SER A 392 6.11 2.31 28.07
N GLY A 393 7.17 2.21 27.26
CA GLY A 393 8.03 1.02 27.22
C GLY A 393 7.28 -0.20 26.67
N CYS A 394 7.29 -1.31 27.41
CA CYS A 394 6.54 -2.52 27.07
C CYS A 394 5.03 -2.28 27.23
N LYS A 395 4.30 -2.38 26.11
CA LYS A 395 2.85 -2.22 26.06
C LYS A 395 2.08 -3.20 26.96
N PHE A 396 2.63 -4.40 27.20
CA PHE A 396 2.01 -5.43 28.04
C PHE A 396 2.31 -5.27 29.54
N ARG A 397 3.17 -4.31 29.95
CA ARG A 397 3.65 -4.19 31.35
C ARG A 397 2.54 -4.07 32.40
N THR A 398 1.38 -3.51 32.05
CA THR A 398 0.29 -3.26 33.01
C THR A 398 -0.46 -4.52 33.41
N ARG A 399 -0.32 -5.60 32.62
CA ARG A 399 -0.96 -6.90 32.83
C ARG A 399 0.06 -8.04 32.94
N CYS A 400 1.34 -7.73 32.85
CA CYS A 400 2.41 -8.72 32.84
C CYS A 400 2.79 -9.12 34.27
N PRO A 401 2.76 -10.42 34.62
CA PRO A 401 3.18 -10.88 35.95
C PRO A 401 4.68 -10.67 36.22
N LEU A 402 5.49 -10.52 35.16
CA LEU A 402 6.94 -10.28 35.24
C LEU A 402 7.33 -8.82 35.03
N ALA A 403 6.38 -7.88 35.11
CA ALA A 403 6.67 -6.47 34.89
C ALA A 403 7.68 -5.92 35.92
N ARG A 404 8.77 -5.31 35.45
CA ARG A 404 9.78 -4.62 36.27
C ARG A 404 10.01 -3.20 35.78
N GLY A 405 10.83 -2.43 36.50
CA GLY A 405 11.11 -1.03 36.19
C GLY A 405 11.62 -0.75 34.76
N ILE A 406 12.37 -1.68 34.16
CA ILE A 406 12.85 -1.55 32.76
C ILE A 406 11.70 -1.61 31.75
N CYS A 407 10.69 -2.45 31.99
CA CYS A 407 9.51 -2.59 31.15
C CYS A 407 8.73 -1.26 31.05
N ALA A 408 8.89 -0.37 32.03
CA ALA A 408 8.24 0.92 31.99
C ALA A 408 8.98 1.97 31.14
N LYS A 409 10.29 1.81 30.97
CA LYS A 409 11.18 2.81 30.37
C LYS A 409 11.58 2.47 28.94
N VAL A 410 11.73 1.19 28.62
CA VAL A 410 12.29 0.72 27.35
C VAL A 410 11.29 -0.22 26.66
N GLU A 411 10.97 0.07 25.40
CA GLU A 411 10.17 -0.83 24.56
C GLU A 411 11.05 -2.03 24.14
N PRO A 412 10.62 -3.28 24.40
CA PRO A 412 11.37 -4.44 23.97
C PRO A 412 11.32 -4.56 22.45
N LYS A 413 12.48 -4.83 21.83
CA LYS A 413 12.58 -5.08 20.39
C LYS A 413 12.24 -6.54 20.11
N LEU A 414 11.66 -6.81 18.94
CA LEU A 414 11.43 -8.17 18.46
C LEU A 414 12.78 -8.76 18.02
N GLU A 415 13.39 -9.57 18.88
CA GLU A 415 14.70 -10.18 18.66
C GLU A 415 14.58 -11.70 18.56
N GLU A 416 15.46 -12.31 17.78
CA GLU A 416 15.52 -13.77 17.64
C GLU A 416 16.29 -14.36 18.82
N VAL A 417 15.58 -15.09 19.67
CA VAL A 417 16.11 -15.63 20.93
C VAL A 417 16.48 -17.11 20.80
N GLU A 418 15.76 -17.85 19.96
CA GLU A 418 16.07 -19.21 19.52
C GLU A 418 15.92 -19.26 17.99
N PRO A 419 16.54 -20.22 17.26
CA PRO A 419 16.44 -20.29 15.81
C PRO A 419 14.98 -20.31 15.33
N GLY A 420 14.58 -19.30 14.55
CA GLY A 420 13.20 -19.16 14.06
C GLY A 420 12.18 -18.63 15.09
N HIS A 421 12.60 -18.34 16.32
CA HIS A 421 11.74 -17.85 17.41
C HIS A 421 12.11 -16.42 17.81
N LYS A 422 11.23 -15.48 17.49
CA LYS A 422 11.40 -14.06 17.80
C LYS A 422 10.47 -13.62 18.91
N VAL A 423 10.99 -12.87 19.88
CA VAL A 423 10.25 -12.43 21.06
C VAL A 423 10.58 -10.96 21.35
N ALA A 424 9.56 -10.18 21.72
CA ALA A 424 9.71 -8.81 22.19
C ALA A 424 9.47 -8.74 23.70
N CYS A 425 10.41 -9.26 24.51
CA CYS A 425 10.34 -9.24 25.97
C CYS A 425 11.73 -9.09 26.60
N HIS A 426 11.84 -8.33 27.68
CA HIS A 426 13.10 -8.17 28.44
C HIS A 426 13.43 -9.38 29.33
N PHE A 427 12.44 -10.20 29.67
CA PHE A 427 12.55 -11.30 30.64
C PHE A 427 11.97 -12.61 30.09
N TYR A 428 12.17 -12.88 28.79
CA TYR A 428 11.65 -14.10 28.15
C TYR A 428 12.24 -15.39 28.72
N GLU A 429 13.46 -15.37 29.28
CA GLU A 429 14.08 -16.56 29.89
C GLU A 429 13.33 -17.01 31.16
N GLU A 430 12.82 -16.04 31.92
CA GLU A 430 12.11 -16.28 33.19
C GLU A 430 10.69 -16.77 32.97
N THR A 431 10.15 -16.68 31.74
CA THR A 431 8.80 -17.17 31.46
C THR A 431 8.71 -18.68 31.48
N LYS A 432 9.83 -19.43 31.40
CA LYS A 432 9.82 -20.88 31.55
C LYS A 432 9.25 -21.33 32.91
N ASN A 433 9.36 -20.47 33.94
CA ASN A 433 8.94 -20.75 35.31
C ASN A 433 7.54 -20.20 35.68
N LEU A 434 6.86 -19.51 34.75
CA LEU A 434 5.44 -19.13 34.87
C LEU A 434 4.52 -20.33 34.60
#